data_AF-A0A7G2IKV5-F1
#
_entry.id   AF-A0A7G2IKV5-F1
#
_cell.length_a   1.000
_cell.length_b   1.000
_cell.length_c   1.000
_cell.angle_alpha   90.00
_cell.angle_beta   90.00
_cell.angle_gamma   90.00
#
_symmetry.space_group_name_H-M   'P 1'
#
loop_
_entity.id
_entity.type
_entity.pdbx_description
1 polymer ?
#
loop_
_entity_poly.entity_id
_entity_poly.type
_entity_poly.pdbx_seq_one_letter_code
_entity_poly.pdbx_strand_id
1 'polypeptide(L)'
;MTDQSHQCVIIGIAGASASGKSLIASTLYRELREQVGDEHIGVIPEDSYYKDQSHLSMEERVKTNYDHPNAMDHSLLFQHLQTLKRGSAIELPVYSYVEHTRTQDTIHIEPKKVIILEGILLLTDARLRDEMNFSILLIRRWIFA
;
A
#
# COMPACT_ATOMS: atom_id res chain seq x y z
N MET A 1 29.88 -16.15 3.37
CA MET A 1 28.84 -15.90 2.34
C MET A 1 28.17 -14.60 2.75
N THR A 2 28.57 -13.49 2.14
CA THR A 2 28.03 -12.16 2.47
C THR A 2 26.60 -12.10 1.96
N ASP A 3 25.65 -12.07 2.90
CA ASP A 3 24.25 -11.73 2.68
C ASP A 3 24.19 -10.38 1.96
N GLN A 4 23.92 -10.39 0.66
CA GLN A 4 23.55 -9.15 -0.03
C GLN A 4 22.12 -8.85 0.39
N SER A 5 21.97 -8.18 1.52
CA SER A 5 20.69 -7.61 1.95
C SER A 5 20.17 -6.75 0.80
N HIS A 6 19.09 -7.20 0.15
CA HIS A 6 18.39 -6.41 -0.86
C HIS A 6 17.94 -5.10 -0.20
N GLN A 7 18.63 -4.00 -0.51
CA GLN A 7 18.25 -2.69 0.03
C GLN A 7 17.01 -2.20 -0.70
N CYS A 8 15.87 -2.33 -0.01
CA CYS A 8 14.59 -1.79 -0.43
C CYS A 8 14.27 -0.55 0.42
N VAL A 9 14.00 0.57 -0.25
CA VAL A 9 13.53 1.81 0.36
C VAL A 9 12.01 1.87 0.25
N ILE A 10 11.32 2.00 1.38
CA ILE A 10 9.86 2.11 1.43
C ILE A 10 9.48 3.55 1.75
N ILE A 11 8.68 4.15 0.88
CA ILE A 11 8.15 5.51 1.00
C ILE A 11 6.65 5.42 1.24
N GLY A 12 6.19 5.78 2.44
CA GLY A 12 4.78 5.84 2.80
C GLY A 12 4.14 7.17 2.40
N ILE A 13 2.99 7.16 1.73
CA ILE A 13 2.19 8.34 1.41
C ILE A 13 0.82 8.16 2.04
N ALA A 14 0.59 8.86 3.15
CA ALA A 14 -0.64 8.78 3.93
C ALA A 14 -1.47 10.06 3.86
N GLY A 15 -2.76 9.95 4.12
CA GLY A 15 -3.67 11.10 4.20
C GLY A 15 -5.10 10.75 3.78
N ALA A 16 -6.05 11.63 4.08
CA ALA A 16 -7.47 11.40 3.80
C ALA A 16 -7.75 11.07 2.31
N SER A 17 -8.87 10.41 2.03
CA SER A 17 -9.33 10.23 0.64
C SER A 17 -9.42 11.59 -0.07
N ALA A 18 -9.12 11.60 -1.38
CA ALA A 18 -9.06 12.80 -2.22
C ALA A 18 -8.10 13.92 -1.76
N SER A 19 -7.13 13.64 -0.87
CA SER A 19 -6.11 14.62 -0.44
C SER A 19 -5.03 14.88 -1.49
N GLY A 20 -4.90 14.02 -2.50
CA GLY A 20 -3.87 14.09 -3.54
C GLY A 20 -2.76 13.04 -3.42
N LYS A 21 -2.91 11.99 -2.59
CA LYS A 21 -1.91 10.93 -2.40
C LYS A 21 -1.43 10.30 -3.71
N SER A 22 -2.37 9.82 -4.54
CA SER A 22 -2.04 9.17 -5.81
C SER A 22 -1.36 10.11 -6.81
N LEU A 23 -1.60 11.43 -6.71
CA LEU A 23 -0.86 12.44 -7.50
C LEU A 23 0.60 12.55 -7.03
N ILE A 24 0.84 12.58 -5.71
CA ILE A 24 2.19 12.58 -5.16
C ILE A 24 2.89 11.25 -5.47
N ALA A 25 2.22 10.12 -5.33
CA ALA A 25 2.74 8.80 -5.66
C ALA A 25 3.16 8.70 -7.13
N SER A 26 2.30 9.11 -8.06
CA SER A 26 2.59 9.10 -9.51
C SER A 26 3.69 10.10 -9.90
N THR A 27 3.76 11.26 -9.24
CA THR A 27 4.84 12.22 -9.45
C THR A 27 6.16 11.63 -8.98
N LEU A 28 6.22 11.10 -7.75
CA LEU A 28 7.41 10.47 -7.20
C LEU A 28 7.87 9.28 -8.07
N TYR A 29 6.94 8.46 -8.54
CA TYR A 29 7.23 7.38 -9.48
C TYR A 29 7.93 7.88 -10.74
N ARG A 30 7.41 8.94 -11.37
CA ARG A 30 7.99 9.50 -12.60
C ARG A 30 9.41 10.04 -12.37
N GLU A 31 9.60 10.82 -11.31
CA GLU A 31 10.92 11.40 -10.99
C GLU A 31 11.96 10.31 -10.67
N LEU A 32 11.56 9.28 -9.92
CA LEU A 32 12.45 8.17 -9.58
C LEU A 32 12.74 7.29 -10.80
N ARG A 33 11.77 7.08 -11.68
CA ARG A 33 11.91 6.24 -12.89
C ARG A 33 13.06 6.73 -13.76
N GLU A 34 13.21 8.04 -13.88
CA GLU A 34 14.32 8.66 -14.64
C GLU A 34 15.70 8.38 -14.04
N GLN A 35 15.77 8.12 -12.73
CA GLN A 35 17.03 7.91 -12.01
C GLN A 35 17.38 6.42 -11.84
N VAL A 36 16.40 5.58 -11.52
CA VAL A 36 16.65 4.19 -11.09
C VAL A 36 16.05 3.14 -12.01
N GLY A 37 15.26 3.48 -13.03
CA GLY A 37 14.60 2.52 -13.91
C GLY A 37 13.22 2.05 -13.40
N ASP A 38 12.35 1.69 -14.33
CA ASP A 38 10.95 1.32 -14.09
C ASP A 38 10.84 0.00 -13.30
N GLU A 39 11.68 -0.97 -13.66
CA GLU A 39 11.76 -2.30 -13.09
C GLU A 39 12.13 -2.30 -11.59
N HIS A 40 12.68 -1.19 -11.11
CA HIS A 40 13.17 -1.03 -9.76
C HIS A 40 12.20 -0.32 -8.81
N ILE A 41 11.04 0.12 -9.31
CA ILE A 41 10.02 0.83 -8.53
C ILE A 41 8.74 -0.01 -8.47
N GLY A 42 8.13 -0.12 -7.30
CA GLY A 42 6.82 -0.71 -7.09
C GLY A 42 5.88 0.29 -6.44
N VAL A 43 4.61 0.30 -6.86
CA VAL A 43 3.56 1.08 -6.19
C VAL A 43 2.56 0.10 -5.58
N ILE A 44 2.34 0.20 -4.27
CA ILE A 44 1.44 -0.67 -3.52
C ILE A 44 0.34 0.21 -2.90
N PRO A 45 -0.91 0.09 -3.34
CA PRO A 45 -2.03 0.75 -2.68
C PRO A 45 -2.48 -0.05 -1.44
N GLU A 46 -2.73 0.64 -0.34
CA GLU A 46 -3.26 0.05 0.90
C GLU A 46 -4.64 -0.59 0.67
N ASP A 47 -5.44 -0.03 -0.24
CA ASP A 47 -6.79 -0.53 -0.56
C ASP A 47 -6.79 -1.98 -1.10
N SER A 48 -5.69 -2.44 -1.71
CA SER A 48 -5.53 -3.87 -2.06
C SER A 48 -5.64 -4.79 -0.84
N TYR A 49 -5.36 -4.27 0.35
CA TYR A 49 -5.31 -5.01 1.60
C TYR A 49 -6.58 -4.86 2.45
N TYR A 50 -7.69 -4.34 1.92
CA TYR A 50 -8.99 -4.55 2.59
C TYR A 50 -9.21 -6.05 2.83
N LYS A 51 -9.74 -6.41 4.00
CA LYS A 51 -9.95 -7.81 4.39
C LYS A 51 -10.87 -8.53 3.41
N ASP A 52 -10.58 -9.80 3.19
CA ASP A 52 -11.49 -10.67 2.45
C ASP A 52 -12.81 -10.84 3.23
N GLN A 53 -13.90 -10.55 2.55
CA GLN A 53 -15.28 -10.68 3.04
C GLN A 53 -16.09 -11.60 2.13
N SER A 54 -15.43 -12.47 1.35
CA SER A 54 -16.06 -13.47 0.49
C SER A 54 -17.08 -14.34 1.22
N HIS A 55 -16.87 -14.55 2.52
CA HIS A 55 -17.74 -15.29 3.43
C HIS A 55 -19.04 -14.55 3.85
N LEU A 56 -19.13 -13.24 3.63
CA LEU A 56 -20.31 -12.42 3.94
C LEU A 56 -21.20 -12.22 2.71
N SER A 57 -22.48 -11.95 2.94
CA SER A 57 -23.38 -11.50 1.88
C SER A 57 -23.07 -10.08 1.43
N MET A 58 -23.46 -9.71 0.21
CA MET A 58 -23.27 -8.34 -0.30
C MET A 58 -23.92 -7.28 0.60
N GLU A 59 -25.12 -7.56 1.14
CA GLU A 59 -25.82 -6.65 2.05
C GLU A 59 -25.06 -6.38 3.36
N GLU A 60 -24.25 -7.34 3.81
CA GLU A 60 -23.38 -7.18 4.99
C GLU A 60 -22.09 -6.44 4.62
N ARG A 61 -21.47 -6.77 3.48
CA ARG A 61 -20.24 -6.11 3.01
C ARG A 61 -20.41 -4.60 2.86
N VAL A 62 -21.54 -4.15 2.32
CA VAL A 62 -21.83 -2.71 2.13
C VAL A 62 -21.92 -1.95 3.48
N LYS A 63 -22.22 -2.65 4.59
CA LYS A 63 -22.29 -2.03 5.92
C LYS A 63 -20.91 -1.87 6.57
N THR A 64 -19.86 -2.46 6.00
CA THR A 64 -18.50 -2.36 6.53
C THR A 64 -17.98 -0.93 6.42
N ASN A 65 -17.47 -0.39 7.53
CA ASN A 65 -16.78 0.88 7.54
C ASN A 65 -15.33 0.70 7.05
N TYR A 66 -15.10 0.97 5.77
CA TYR A 66 -13.78 0.84 5.14
C TYR A 66 -12.77 1.91 5.59
N ASP A 67 -13.21 2.98 6.25
CA ASP A 67 -12.32 3.99 6.86
C ASP A 67 -11.86 3.61 8.28
N HIS A 68 -12.24 2.43 8.77
CA HIS A 68 -11.82 1.93 10.08
C HIS A 68 -10.62 0.98 9.95
N PRO A 69 -9.58 1.07 10.83
CA PRO A 69 -8.41 0.18 10.78
C PRO A 69 -8.74 -1.32 10.72
N ASN A 70 -9.83 -1.74 11.36
CA ASN A 70 -10.29 -3.13 11.34
C ASN A 70 -10.67 -3.66 9.95
N ALA A 71 -10.99 -2.80 8.98
CA ALA A 71 -11.27 -3.20 7.60
C ALA A 71 -9.99 -3.57 6.83
N MET A 72 -8.83 -3.12 7.30
CA MET A 72 -7.54 -3.39 6.69
C MET A 72 -6.89 -4.66 7.24
N ASP A 73 -6.19 -5.37 6.37
CA ASP A 73 -5.33 -6.51 6.70
C ASP A 73 -3.86 -6.05 6.76
N HIS A 74 -3.57 -5.19 7.74
CA HIS A 74 -2.22 -4.66 7.95
C HIS A 74 -1.19 -5.75 8.28
N SER A 75 -1.64 -6.89 8.82
CA SER A 75 -0.77 -8.04 9.05
C SER A 75 -0.28 -8.65 7.73
N LEU A 76 -1.17 -8.85 6.75
CA LEU A 76 -0.77 -9.32 5.42
C LEU A 76 0.13 -8.28 4.71
N LEU A 77 -0.24 -6.99 4.75
CA LEU A 77 0.58 -5.92 4.19
C LEU A 77 1.99 -5.92 4.80
N PHE A 78 2.09 -5.99 6.13
CA PHE A 78 3.38 -6.06 6.84
C PHE A 78 4.20 -7.28 6.41
N GLN A 79 3.58 -8.46 6.32
CA GLN A 79 4.23 -9.68 5.83
C GLN A 79 4.76 -9.51 4.40
N HIS A 80 3.99 -8.88 3.52
CA HIS A 80 4.37 -8.63 2.14
C HIS A 80 5.55 -7.66 2.03
N LEU A 81 5.54 -6.55 2.78
CA LEU A 81 6.67 -5.62 2.82
C LEU A 81 7.94 -6.30 3.30
N GLN A 82 7.84 -7.09 4.38
CA GLN A 82 8.94 -7.90 4.91
C GLN A 82 9.47 -8.92 3.89
N THR A 83 8.60 -9.54 3.10
CA THR A 83 8.97 -10.51 2.07
C THR A 83 9.72 -9.84 0.91
N LEU A 84 9.24 -8.69 0.45
CA LEU A 84 9.91 -7.88 -0.57
C LEU A 84 11.29 -7.38 -0.10
N LYS A 85 11.40 -6.93 1.16
CA LYS A 85 12.70 -6.52 1.76
C LYS A 85 13.71 -7.65 1.82
N ARG A 86 13.27 -8.90 2.00
CA ARG A 86 14.12 -10.09 1.95
C ARG A 86 14.48 -10.54 0.53
N GLY A 87 14.06 -9.80 -0.50
CA GLY A 87 14.34 -10.16 -1.89
C GLY A 87 13.47 -11.32 -2.40
N SER A 88 12.28 -11.52 -1.84
CA SER A 88 11.31 -12.51 -2.33
C SER A 88 10.07 -11.83 -2.90
N ALA A 89 9.53 -12.38 -3.99
CA ALA A 89 8.32 -11.87 -4.62
C ALA A 89 7.07 -12.12 -3.76
N ILE A 90 6.01 -11.37 -4.04
CA ILE A 90 4.70 -11.50 -3.39
C ILE A 90 3.58 -11.60 -4.43
N GLU A 91 2.43 -12.10 -3.98
CA GLU A 91 1.18 -12.05 -4.70
C GLU A 91 0.30 -10.95 -4.10
N LEU A 92 0.30 -9.77 -4.71
CA LEU A 92 -0.51 -8.64 -4.24
C LEU A 92 -2.00 -8.94 -4.48
N PRO A 93 -2.86 -8.97 -3.46
CA PRO A 93 -4.29 -9.14 -3.64
C PRO A 93 -4.90 -8.03 -4.50
N VAL A 94 -5.88 -8.40 -5.32
CA VAL A 94 -6.74 -7.46 -6.04
C VAL A 94 -8.04 -7.27 -5.27
N TYR A 95 -8.39 -6.01 -5.00
CA TYR A 95 -9.64 -5.66 -4.34
C TYR A 95 -10.68 -5.19 -5.36
N SER A 96 -11.90 -5.73 -5.28
CA SER A 96 -13.03 -5.29 -6.10
C SER A 96 -13.91 -4.32 -5.31
N TYR A 97 -13.93 -3.06 -5.77
CA TYR A 97 -14.86 -2.06 -5.24
C TYR A 97 -16.32 -2.35 -5.60
N VAL A 98 -16.57 -3.15 -6.65
CA VAL A 98 -17.93 -3.55 -7.05
C VAL A 98 -18.46 -4.64 -6.12
N GLU A 99 -17.61 -5.63 -5.79
CA GLU A 99 -17.99 -6.78 -4.97
C GLU A 99 -17.75 -6.57 -3.47
N HIS A 100 -17.14 -5.44 -3.11
CA HIS A 100 -16.78 -5.05 -1.74
C HIS A 100 -15.93 -6.12 -1.02
N THR A 101 -15.09 -6.83 -1.78
CA THR A 101 -14.22 -7.91 -1.27
C THR A 101 -13.03 -8.15 -2.19
N ARG A 102 -12.04 -8.91 -1.71
CA ARG A 102 -10.92 -9.38 -2.53
C ARG A 102 -11.41 -10.32 -3.64
N THR A 103 -10.80 -10.21 -4.81
CA THR A 103 -10.98 -11.20 -5.88
C THR A 103 -10.05 -12.39 -5.66
N GLN A 104 -10.18 -13.42 -6.51
CA GLN A 104 -9.23 -14.55 -6.53
C GLN A 104 -7.93 -14.20 -7.27
N ASP A 105 -7.89 -13.04 -7.93
CA ASP A 105 -6.76 -12.62 -8.73
C ASP A 105 -5.69 -11.96 -7.85
N THR A 106 -4.44 -12.15 -8.25
CA THR A 106 -3.29 -11.50 -7.64
C THR A 106 -2.42 -10.86 -8.72
N ILE A 107 -1.66 -9.85 -8.31
CA ILE A 107 -0.63 -9.23 -9.12
C ILE A 107 0.72 -9.67 -8.57
N HIS A 108 1.49 -10.39 -9.38
CA HIS A 108 2.85 -10.79 -9.02
C HIS A 108 3.77 -9.57 -8.93
N ILE A 109 4.39 -9.35 -7.77
CA ILE A 109 5.32 -8.25 -7.54
C ILE A 109 6.69 -8.81 -7.16
N GLU A 110 7.65 -8.59 -8.04
CA GLU A 110 9.07 -8.86 -7.80
C GLU A 110 9.67 -7.86 -6.80
N PRO A 111 10.73 -8.23 -6.05
CA PRO A 111 11.45 -7.32 -5.18
C PRO A 111 11.91 -6.04 -5.90
N LYS A 112 11.62 -4.88 -5.29
CA LYS A 112 11.94 -3.56 -5.85
C LYS A 112 12.97 -2.83 -4.99
N LYS A 113 13.76 -1.95 -5.61
CA LYS A 113 14.68 -1.07 -4.87
C LYS A 113 13.90 0.04 -4.15
N VAL A 114 12.81 0.51 -4.74
CA VAL A 114 11.89 1.48 -4.13
C VAL A 114 10.47 0.96 -4.15
N ILE A 115 9.79 1.01 -3.00
CA ILE A 115 8.36 0.76 -2.87
C ILE A 115 7.68 2.05 -2.44
N ILE A 116 6.73 2.51 -3.24
CA ILE A 116 5.83 3.61 -2.91
C ILE A 116 4.55 2.96 -2.36
N LEU A 117 4.32 3.12 -1.06
CA LEU A 117 3.15 2.60 -0.36
C LEU A 117 2.19 3.75 -0.11
N GLU A 118 1.00 3.74 -0.71
CA GLU A 118 0.00 4.80 -0.50
C GLU A 118 -1.29 4.31 0.14
N GLY A 119 -1.90 5.12 1.01
CA GLY A 119 -3.10 4.71 1.73
C GLY A 119 -3.66 5.75 2.69
N ILE A 120 -4.84 5.47 3.26
CA ILE A 120 -5.54 6.35 4.19
C ILE A 120 -5.21 6.05 5.65
N LEU A 121 -4.81 4.82 5.97
CA LEU A 121 -4.65 4.29 7.33
C LEU A 121 -3.26 3.69 7.60
N LEU A 122 -2.31 3.84 6.67
CA LEU A 122 -0.94 3.32 6.78
C LEU A 122 -0.24 3.65 8.11
N LEU A 123 -0.45 4.86 8.62
CA LEU A 123 0.22 5.35 9.84
C LEU A 123 -0.47 4.90 11.14
N THR A 124 -1.55 4.13 11.06
CA THR A 124 -2.28 3.63 12.25
C THR A 124 -1.63 2.39 12.87
N ASP A 125 -0.94 1.56 12.08
CA ASP A 125 -0.19 0.40 12.56
C ASP A 125 1.29 0.77 12.77
N ALA A 126 1.79 0.62 13.99
CA ALA A 126 3.17 0.95 14.33
C ALA A 126 4.18 0.10 13.55
N ARG A 127 3.86 -1.17 13.26
CA ARG A 127 4.73 -2.08 12.52
C ARG A 127 4.96 -1.59 11.10
N LEU A 128 3.91 -1.09 10.45
CA LEU A 128 4.02 -0.52 9.10
C LEU A 128 4.85 0.77 9.10
N ARG A 129 4.71 1.62 10.12
CA ARG A 129 5.54 2.83 10.26
C ARG A 129 7.02 2.50 10.40
N ASP A 130 7.35 1.45 11.16
CA ASP A 130 8.73 1.03 11.38
C ASP A 130 9.36 0.41 10.11
N GLU A 131 8.54 -0.09 9.17
CA GLU A 131 9.01 -0.55 7.86
C GLU A 131 9.32 0.60 6.89
N MET A 132 8.70 1.77 7.06
CA MET A 132 8.87 2.91 6.16
C MET A 132 10.18 3.64 6.45
N ASN A 133 10.98 3.90 5.42
CA ASN A 133 12.16 4.75 5.55
C ASN A 133 11.79 6.23 5.66
N PHE A 134 10.76 6.64 4.92
CA PHE A 134 10.20 7.99 4.98
C PHE A 134 8.69 7.93 4.81
N SER A 135 7.97 8.85 5.46
CA SER A 135 6.51 8.99 5.33
C SER A 135 6.13 10.43 5.02
N ILE A 136 5.24 10.61 4.05
CA ILE A 136 4.62 11.88 3.69
C ILE A 136 3.16 11.82 4.13
N LEU A 137 2.75 12.71 5.05
CA LEU A 137 1.36 12.84 5.46
C LEU A 137 0.74 14.08 4.79
N LEU A 138 -0.21 13.84 3.88
CA LEU A 138 -0.97 14.91 3.24
C LEU A 138 -2.12 15.36 4.14
N ILE A 139 -1.98 16.58 4.66
CA ILE A 139 -3.03 17.26 5.43
C ILE A 139 -3.59 18.39 4.57
N ARG A 140 -4.84 18.25 4.13
CA ARG A 140 -5.58 19.36 3.54
C ARG A 140 -6.32 20.12 4.63
N ARG A 141 -6.01 21.40 4.75
CA ARG A 141 -6.83 22.35 5.51
C ARG A 141 -7.77 23.02 4.53
N TRP A 142 -9.08 22.93 4.77
CA TRP A 142 -10.05 23.72 4.02
C TRP A 142 -9.79 25.19 4.34
N ILE A 143 -9.25 25.92 3.37
CA ILE A 143 -9.28 27.38 3.37
C ILE A 143 -10.55 27.74 2.63
N PHE A 144 -11.67 27.75 3.35
CA PHE A 144 -12.78 28.61 2.99
C PHE A 144 -12.61 29.88 3.83
N ALA A 145 -12.20 30.94 3.13
CA ALA A 145 -12.44 32.32 3.50
C ALA A 145 -13.77 32.75 2.88
#